data_AF-X1P3A8-F1
#
_entry.id   AF-X1P3A8-F1
#
_cell.length_a   1.000
_cell.length_b   1.000
_cell.length_c   1.000
_cell.angle_alpha   90.00
_cell.angle_beta   90.00
_cell.angle_gamma   90.00
#
_symmetry.space_group_name_H-M   'P 1'
#
loop_
_entity.id
_entity.type
_entity.pdbx_description
1 polymer ?
#
loop_
_entity_poly.entity_id
_entity_poly.type
_entity_poly.pdbx_seq_one_letter_code
_entity_poly.pdbx_strand_id
1 'polypeptide(L)'
;KLLRSYKISGGEKYKFFKDVLDRSTLKNRNFLIQDDRFIEAKKVIYCKPFTLNRILYVKLLDLLDIPKPDYKSKKRIFLTRSKASGRYLENFEEIQEICDDYDFKIIDTENISLDRQIQIFNKTRSIIGLHGAGLVNIIFRGGANLSLLEIFPPNIISYHYYYLSKILGYNYDAIIASDRNNRNISTYYKEPFLLNPQELKEKIIELKNSGFFI
;
A
#
# COMPACT_ATOMS: atom_id res chain seq x y z
N LYS A 1 -28.03 -19.12 21.35
CA LYS A 1 -26.77 -19.89 21.23
C LYS A 1 -25.63 -18.90 21.46
N LEU A 2 -24.87 -19.05 22.55
CA LEU A 2 -23.72 -18.18 22.84
C LEU A 2 -22.73 -18.27 21.66
N LEU A 3 -22.51 -17.15 20.97
CA LEU A 3 -21.37 -16.99 20.07
C LEU A 3 -20.12 -16.96 20.95
N ARG A 4 -19.39 -18.08 20.99
CA ARG A 4 -18.06 -18.12 21.61
C ARG A 4 -17.15 -17.21 20.78
N SER A 5 -16.62 -16.17 21.39
CA SER A 5 -15.56 -15.33 20.83
C SER A 5 -14.26 -16.12 20.83
N TYR A 6 -13.57 -16.17 19.69
CA TYR A 6 -12.23 -16.72 19.60
C TYR A 6 -11.25 -15.57 19.36
N LYS A 7 -10.17 -15.51 20.13
CA LYS A 7 -9.00 -14.70 19.76
C LYS A 7 -8.44 -15.24 18.45
N ILE A 8 -7.95 -14.34 17.60
CA ILE A 8 -7.32 -14.67 16.32
C ILE A 8 -6.17 -15.67 16.56
N SER A 9 -6.41 -16.94 16.21
CA SER A 9 -5.40 -18.01 16.23
C SER A 9 -4.94 -18.41 14.83
N GLY A 10 -5.34 -17.67 13.79
CA GLY A 10 -4.65 -17.73 12.51
C GLY A 10 -3.23 -17.22 12.71
N GLY A 11 -2.23 -18.04 12.39
CA GLY A 11 -0.81 -17.70 12.51
C GLY A 11 -0.40 -16.44 11.73
N GLU A 12 0.90 -16.25 11.54
CA GLU A 12 1.54 -15.04 10.95
C GLU A 12 0.85 -14.48 9.68
N LYS A 13 0.11 -15.32 8.94
CA LYS A 13 -0.63 -15.04 7.70
C LYS A 13 -1.61 -13.85 7.74
N TYR A 14 -2.04 -13.37 8.91
CA TYR A 14 -2.98 -12.24 9.04
C TYR A 14 -2.52 -11.13 9.98
N LYS A 15 -1.20 -10.99 10.20
CA LYS A 15 -0.64 -10.02 11.16
C LYS A 15 -1.19 -8.60 10.99
N PHE A 16 -1.28 -8.09 9.76
CA PHE A 16 -1.88 -6.77 9.49
C PHE A 16 -3.32 -6.65 10.02
N PHE A 17 -4.19 -7.62 9.70
CA PHE A 17 -5.58 -7.58 10.14
C PHE A 17 -5.71 -7.78 11.65
N LYS A 18 -4.85 -8.60 12.25
CA LYS A 18 -4.79 -8.74 13.70
C LYS A 18 -4.46 -7.42 14.38
N ASP A 19 -3.41 -6.73 13.90
CA ASP A 19 -3.04 -5.42 14.39
C ASP A 19 -4.18 -4.41 14.22
N VAL A 20 -4.94 -4.45 13.12
CA VAL A 20 -6.13 -3.59 12.89
C VAL A 20 -7.22 -3.85 13.93
N LEU A 21 -7.55 -5.13 14.17
CA LEU A 21 -8.65 -5.52 15.06
C LEU A 21 -8.36 -5.20 16.53
N ASP A 22 -7.09 -5.11 16.90
CA ASP A 22 -6.65 -4.73 18.24
C ASP A 22 -6.65 -3.19 18.48
N ARG A 23 -7.01 -2.36 17.49
CA ARG A 23 -7.06 -0.89 17.63
C ARG A 23 -8.41 -0.36 18.07
N SER A 24 -8.35 0.82 18.71
CA SER A 24 -9.50 1.73 18.95
C SER A 24 -10.73 1.01 19.52
N THR A 25 -11.92 1.29 18.98
CA THR A 25 -13.19 0.65 19.36
C THR A 25 -13.38 -0.72 18.72
N LEU A 26 -12.56 -1.08 17.73
CA LEU A 26 -12.61 -2.41 17.11
C LEU A 26 -12.25 -3.50 18.11
N LYS A 27 -11.24 -3.29 18.96
CA LYS A 27 -10.85 -4.25 20.01
C LYS A 27 -11.97 -4.60 20.99
N ASN A 28 -12.99 -3.75 21.10
CA ASN A 28 -14.16 -3.94 21.95
C ASN A 28 -15.31 -4.68 21.22
N ARG A 29 -15.11 -5.10 19.96
CA ARG A 29 -16.10 -5.85 19.17
C ARG A 29 -15.87 -7.35 19.31
N ASN A 30 -16.96 -8.09 19.14
CA ASN A 30 -16.91 -9.55 19.05
C ASN A 30 -16.58 -9.96 17.62
N PHE A 31 -15.30 -10.23 17.35
CA PHE A 31 -14.88 -10.82 16.09
C PHE A 31 -15.02 -12.34 16.14
N LEU A 32 -15.74 -12.88 15.17
CA LEU A 32 -15.81 -14.31 14.91
C LEU A 32 -14.98 -14.57 13.65
N ILE A 33 -13.86 -15.26 13.80
CA ILE A 33 -13.06 -15.71 12.66
C ILE A 33 -13.59 -17.08 12.26
N GLN A 34 -14.12 -17.15 11.05
CA GLN A 34 -14.58 -18.39 10.48
C GLN A 34 -13.37 -19.24 10.08
N ASP A 35 -13.31 -20.46 10.61
CA ASP A 35 -12.42 -21.54 10.18
C ASP A 35 -13.16 -22.40 9.13
N ASP A 36 -12.93 -23.71 9.10
CA ASP A 36 -13.57 -24.62 8.14
C ASP A 36 -15.02 -24.98 8.52
N ARG A 37 -15.72 -24.11 9.25
CA ARG A 37 -17.10 -24.34 9.74
C ARG A 37 -18.08 -23.34 9.16
N PHE A 38 -19.31 -23.80 8.94
CA PHE A 38 -20.42 -22.91 8.57
C PHE A 38 -20.99 -22.18 9.79
N ILE A 39 -21.30 -20.91 9.61
CA ILE A 39 -21.96 -20.08 10.61
C ILE A 39 -23.41 -19.89 10.18
N GLU A 40 -24.34 -20.42 10.98
CA GLU A 40 -25.77 -20.17 10.81
C GLU A 40 -26.17 -18.89 11.54
N ALA A 41 -26.88 -17.99 10.84
CA ALA A 41 -27.40 -16.77 11.42
C ALA A 41 -28.83 -16.51 10.94
N LYS A 42 -29.69 -16.06 11.86
CA LYS A 42 -31.08 -15.67 11.53
C LYS A 42 -31.16 -14.50 10.55
N LYS A 43 -30.15 -13.62 10.57
CA LYS A 43 -30.01 -12.46 9.68
C LYS A 43 -28.53 -12.18 9.48
N VAL A 44 -28.14 -11.98 8.22
CA VAL A 44 -26.79 -11.54 7.84
C VAL A 44 -26.91 -10.11 7.29
N ILE A 45 -26.13 -9.19 7.84
CA ILE A 45 -25.96 -7.86 7.27
C ILE A 45 -24.60 -7.85 6.58
N TYR A 46 -24.62 -7.82 5.25
CA TYR A 46 -23.40 -7.70 4.47
C TYR A 46 -23.12 -6.22 4.20
N CYS A 47 -22.05 -5.70 4.79
CA CYS A 47 -21.56 -4.37 4.47
C CYS A 47 -20.84 -4.44 3.12
N LYS A 48 -21.47 -3.95 2.06
CA LYS A 48 -20.76 -3.69 0.81
C LYS A 48 -19.82 -2.51 1.04
N PRO A 49 -18.49 -2.66 0.88
CA PRO A 49 -17.60 -1.51 0.97
C PRO A 49 -17.97 -0.55 -0.16
N PHE A 50 -18.43 0.65 0.20
CA PHE A 50 -18.45 1.75 -0.75
C PHE A 50 -17.00 2.18 -0.92
N THR A 51 -16.34 1.57 -1.92
CA THR A 51 -15.03 2.02 -2.36
C THR A 51 -15.15 3.45 -2.87
N LEU A 52 -14.09 4.24 -2.70
CA LEU A 52 -13.96 5.55 -3.33
C LEU A 52 -14.77 6.70 -2.70
N ASN A 53 -14.87 6.76 -1.37
CA ASN A 53 -15.49 7.90 -0.67
C ASN A 53 -14.56 8.49 0.39
N ARG A 54 -14.17 9.76 0.22
CA ARG A 54 -13.27 10.47 1.14
C ARG A 54 -13.75 10.47 2.60
N ILE A 55 -15.06 10.62 2.81
CA ILE A 55 -15.66 10.63 4.16
C ILE A 55 -15.47 9.28 4.84
N LEU A 56 -15.62 8.18 4.09
CA LEU A 56 -15.40 6.84 4.64
C LEU A 56 -13.93 6.60 5.01
N TYR A 57 -12.98 7.14 4.23
CA TYR A 57 -11.57 7.09 4.60
C TYR A 57 -11.28 7.88 5.87
N VAL A 58 -11.79 9.12 6.00
CA VAL A 58 -11.63 9.91 7.24
C VAL A 58 -12.20 9.15 8.44
N LYS A 59 -13.42 8.62 8.32
CA LYS A 59 -14.04 7.78 9.37
C LYS A 59 -13.22 6.54 9.70
N LEU A 60 -12.58 5.92 8.71
CA LEU A 60 -11.68 4.79 8.93
C LEU A 60 -10.44 5.20 9.70
N LEU A 61 -9.81 6.33 9.36
CA LEU A 61 -8.65 6.85 10.09
C LEU A 61 -9.00 7.17 11.55
N ASP A 62 -10.16 7.79 11.78
CA ASP A 62 -10.69 8.05 13.11
C ASP A 62 -10.97 6.73 13.86
N LEU A 63 -11.60 5.77 13.18
CA LEU A 63 -11.88 4.44 13.73
C LEU A 63 -10.61 3.68 14.09
N LEU A 64 -9.48 3.91 13.41
CA LEU A 64 -8.20 3.25 13.69
C LEU A 64 -7.31 4.04 14.66
N ASP A 65 -7.78 5.19 15.17
CA ASP A 65 -7.02 6.08 16.05
C ASP A 65 -5.65 6.45 15.45
N ILE A 66 -5.66 6.87 14.18
CA ILE A 66 -4.45 7.23 13.46
C ILE A 66 -3.94 8.60 13.94
N PRO A 67 -2.66 8.73 14.33
CA PRO A 67 -2.10 10.01 14.74
C PRO A 67 -2.14 11.02 13.59
N LYS A 68 -2.29 12.30 13.94
CA LYS A 68 -2.21 13.40 12.96
C LYS A 68 -0.91 13.33 12.17
N PRO A 69 -0.93 13.63 10.86
CA PRO A 69 0.26 13.57 10.04
C PRO A 69 1.25 14.67 10.36
N ASP A 70 2.52 14.36 10.12
CA ASP A 70 3.58 15.36 10.12
C ASP A 70 3.51 16.16 8.81
N TYR A 71 2.76 17.27 8.83
CA TYR A 71 2.56 18.15 7.68
C TYR A 71 3.85 18.76 7.12
N LYS A 72 4.92 18.83 7.93
CA LYS A 72 6.20 19.43 7.52
C LYS A 72 7.20 18.40 6.97
N SER A 73 6.97 17.12 7.24
CA SER A 73 7.87 16.06 6.78
C SER A 73 7.94 16.00 5.26
N LYS A 74 9.18 15.87 4.76
CA LYS A 74 9.52 15.72 3.34
C LYS A 74 10.12 14.34 3.01
N LYS A 75 9.90 13.34 3.88
CA LYS A 75 10.48 12.01 3.68
C LYS A 75 10.02 11.39 2.38
N ARG A 76 10.95 10.72 1.71
CA ARG A 76 10.72 10.01 0.46
C ARG A 76 11.00 8.53 0.69
N ILE A 77 10.14 7.68 0.15
CA ILE A 77 10.34 6.23 0.26
C ILE A 77 10.18 5.56 -1.09
N PHE A 78 11.01 4.56 -1.34
CA PHE A 78 10.79 3.60 -2.40
C PHE A 78 10.13 2.37 -1.77
N LEU A 79 8.86 2.12 -2.10
CA LEU A 79 8.12 0.97 -1.60
C LEU A 79 8.42 -0.24 -2.49
N THR A 80 9.30 -1.10 -2.00
CA THR A 80 9.71 -2.34 -2.67
C THR A 80 8.86 -3.53 -2.21
N ARG A 81 9.17 -4.69 -2.77
CA ARG A 81 8.59 -5.99 -2.43
C ARG A 81 9.69 -7.02 -2.33
N SER A 82 9.65 -7.88 -1.33
CA SER A 82 10.59 -8.99 -1.19
C SER A 82 10.50 -9.97 -2.38
N LYS A 83 11.60 -10.71 -2.59
CA LYS A 83 11.66 -11.82 -3.56
C LYS A 83 10.62 -12.91 -3.25
N ALA A 84 10.30 -13.13 -1.97
CA ALA A 84 9.29 -14.11 -1.54
C ALA A 84 7.88 -13.78 -2.08
N SER A 85 7.62 -12.52 -2.40
CA SER A 85 6.34 -12.08 -2.95
C SER A 85 6.12 -12.47 -4.42
N GLY A 86 7.17 -12.92 -5.14
CA GLY A 86 7.16 -13.27 -6.56
C GLY A 86 7.09 -12.07 -7.52
N ARG A 87 6.55 -10.93 -7.07
CA ARG A 87 6.52 -9.65 -7.82
C ARG A 87 7.53 -8.69 -7.23
N TYR A 88 8.73 -8.67 -7.77
CA TYR A 88 9.80 -7.78 -7.34
C TYR A 88 10.58 -7.29 -8.56
N LEU A 89 11.37 -6.24 -8.36
CA LEU A 89 12.31 -5.76 -9.38
C LEU A 89 13.54 -6.65 -9.38
N GLU A 90 13.83 -7.25 -10.52
CA GLU A 90 14.99 -8.12 -10.64
C GLU A 90 16.29 -7.33 -10.65
N ASN A 91 16.31 -6.21 -11.37
CA ASN A 91 17.42 -5.28 -11.43
C ASN A 91 17.38 -4.24 -10.30
N PHE A 92 16.99 -4.66 -9.10
CA PHE A 92 16.79 -3.74 -7.97
C PHE A 92 18.06 -2.99 -7.57
N GLU A 93 19.25 -3.55 -7.77
CA GLU A 93 20.53 -2.90 -7.45
C GLU A 93 20.69 -1.58 -8.24
N GLU A 94 20.46 -1.60 -9.55
CA GLU A 94 20.50 -0.40 -10.40
C GLU A 94 19.44 0.65 -9.99
N ILE A 95 18.27 0.18 -9.56
CA ILE A 95 17.18 1.05 -9.09
C ILE A 95 17.48 1.64 -7.73
N GLN A 96 18.17 0.90 -6.85
CA GLN A 96 18.55 1.36 -5.52
C GLN A 96 19.56 2.50 -5.61
N GLU A 97 20.55 2.42 -6.51
CA GLU A 97 21.51 3.50 -6.74
C GLU A 97 20.80 4.83 -7.09
N ILE A 98 19.80 4.77 -7.98
CA ILE A 98 18.97 5.93 -8.31
C ILE A 98 18.17 6.40 -7.08
N CYS A 99 17.60 5.48 -6.29
CA CYS A 99 16.87 5.86 -5.09
C CYS A 99 17.75 6.63 -4.10
N ASP A 100 18.98 6.19 -3.92
CA ASP A 100 19.96 6.82 -3.03
C ASP A 100 20.32 8.23 -3.51
N ASP A 101 20.54 8.42 -4.82
CA ASP A 101 20.80 9.74 -5.45
C ASP A 101 19.68 10.79 -5.21
N TYR A 102 18.44 10.33 -4.96
CA TYR A 102 17.26 11.19 -4.78
C TYR A 102 16.65 11.13 -3.37
N ASP A 103 17.40 10.61 -2.39
CA ASP A 103 17.04 10.50 -0.96
C ASP A 103 15.80 9.61 -0.68
N PHE A 104 15.54 8.63 -1.54
CA PHE A 104 14.44 7.66 -1.34
C PHE A 104 14.88 6.52 -0.42
N LYS A 105 14.26 6.40 0.76
CA LYS A 105 14.51 5.27 1.64
C LYS A 105 13.76 4.03 1.17
N ILE A 106 14.46 2.92 0.99
CA ILE A 106 13.85 1.64 0.64
C ILE A 106 13.02 1.12 1.82
N ILE A 107 11.74 0.80 1.57
CA ILE A 107 10.83 0.22 2.55
C ILE A 107 10.15 -1.01 1.96
N ASP A 108 10.15 -2.11 2.70
CA ASP A 108 9.24 -3.24 2.48
C ASP A 108 8.25 -3.30 3.65
N THR A 109 6.96 -3.41 3.33
CA THR A 109 5.88 -3.44 4.33
C THR A 109 5.56 -4.83 4.86
N GLU A 110 6.04 -5.90 4.20
CA GLU A 110 5.68 -7.29 4.49
C GLU A 110 5.98 -7.70 5.94
N ASN A 111 7.13 -7.25 6.46
CA ASN A 111 7.63 -7.71 7.76
C ASN A 111 7.56 -6.65 8.88
N ILE A 112 6.95 -5.49 8.62
CA ILE A 112 6.82 -4.42 9.63
C ILE A 112 5.39 -4.36 10.19
N SER A 113 5.28 -4.10 11.51
CA SER A 113 3.99 -3.99 12.18
C SER A 113 3.14 -2.84 11.63
N LEU A 114 1.82 -2.92 11.81
CA LEU A 114 0.91 -1.86 11.38
C LEU A 114 1.29 -0.50 11.99
N ASP A 115 1.64 -0.45 13.28
CA ASP A 115 2.09 0.80 13.92
C ASP A 115 3.31 1.40 13.24
N ARG A 116 4.25 0.54 12.83
CA ARG A 116 5.44 1.01 12.13
C ARG A 116 5.09 1.49 10.71
N GLN A 117 4.21 0.80 10.01
CA GLN A 117 3.69 1.25 8.71
C GLN A 117 3.02 2.62 8.86
N ILE A 118 2.12 2.79 9.84
CA ILE A 118 1.49 4.08 10.14
C ILE A 118 2.55 5.16 10.38
N GLN A 119 3.53 4.94 11.27
CA GLN A 119 4.57 5.92 11.57
C GLN A 119 5.39 6.35 10.34
N ILE A 120 5.69 5.41 9.43
CA ILE A 120 6.44 5.68 8.21
C ILE A 120 5.58 6.53 7.28
N PHE A 121 4.41 6.03 6.87
CA PHE A 121 3.58 6.66 5.84
C PHE A 121 2.94 7.96 6.30
N ASN A 122 2.69 8.11 7.61
CA ASN A 122 2.28 9.37 8.23
C ASN A 122 3.28 10.51 8.00
N LYS A 123 4.57 10.19 7.81
CA LYS A 123 5.67 11.15 7.56
C LYS A 123 6.09 11.20 6.09
N THR A 124 5.52 10.38 5.22
CA THR A 124 5.98 10.27 3.83
C THR A 124 5.33 11.33 2.94
N ARG A 125 6.14 12.14 2.27
CA ARG A 125 5.72 13.13 1.26
C ARG A 125 5.70 12.56 -0.14
N SER A 126 6.67 11.70 -0.47
CA SER A 126 6.84 11.17 -1.81
C SER A 126 7.04 9.67 -1.77
N ILE A 127 6.36 8.96 -2.67
CA ILE A 127 6.44 7.52 -2.81
C ILE A 127 6.75 7.21 -4.27
N ILE A 128 7.77 6.41 -4.49
CA ILE A 128 7.90 5.59 -5.69
C ILE A 128 7.61 4.16 -5.23
N GLY A 129 6.72 3.42 -5.88
CA GLY A 129 6.33 2.12 -5.33
C GLY A 129 5.78 1.14 -6.32
N LEU A 130 6.14 -0.13 -6.14
CA LEU A 130 5.63 -1.25 -6.93
C LEU A 130 4.13 -1.43 -6.65
N HIS A 131 3.34 -1.61 -7.71
CA HIS A 131 1.91 -1.88 -7.61
C HIS A 131 1.62 -3.06 -6.67
N GLY A 132 0.71 -2.86 -5.71
CA GLY A 132 0.25 -3.92 -4.82
C GLY A 132 -0.23 -3.39 -3.47
N ALA A 133 -0.72 -4.32 -2.62
CA ALA A 133 -1.42 -4.00 -1.38
C ALA A 133 -0.65 -3.07 -0.42
N GLY A 134 0.69 -3.05 -0.46
CA GLY A 134 1.51 -2.13 0.33
C GLY A 134 1.18 -0.66 0.07
N LEU A 135 0.77 -0.29 -1.16
CA LEU A 135 0.38 1.08 -1.50
C LEU A 135 -0.91 1.53 -0.80
N VAL A 136 -1.71 0.64 -0.22
CA VAL A 136 -2.88 1.05 0.58
C VAL A 136 -2.47 1.94 1.76
N ASN A 137 -1.23 1.82 2.23
CA ASN A 137 -0.70 2.61 3.34
C ASN A 137 -0.67 4.13 3.08
N ILE A 138 -0.84 4.59 1.84
CA ILE A 138 -0.97 6.04 1.54
C ILE A 138 -2.15 6.69 2.29
N ILE A 139 -3.14 5.92 2.73
CA ILE A 139 -4.23 6.43 3.57
C ILE A 139 -3.69 7.01 4.90
N PHE A 140 -2.59 6.46 5.44
CA PHE A 140 -2.03 6.88 6.73
C PHE A 140 -1.29 8.21 6.68
N ARG A 141 -1.11 8.78 5.50
CA ARG A 141 -0.70 10.17 5.36
C ARG A 141 -1.76 11.16 5.88
N GLY A 142 -2.98 10.71 6.12
CA GLY A 142 -3.95 11.45 6.93
C GLY A 142 -4.38 12.79 6.34
N GLY A 143 -4.40 12.89 5.00
CA GLY A 143 -4.82 14.10 4.28
C GLY A 143 -3.75 15.19 4.17
N ALA A 144 -2.53 14.97 4.68
CA ALA A 144 -1.40 15.81 4.32
C ALA A 144 -0.94 15.52 2.87
N ASN A 145 -0.24 16.46 2.25
CA ASN A 145 0.14 16.32 0.84
C ASN A 145 1.03 15.08 0.64
N LEU A 146 0.75 14.33 -0.43
CA LEU A 146 1.53 13.19 -0.90
C LEU A 146 1.56 13.11 -2.41
N SER A 147 2.64 12.55 -2.92
CA SER A 147 2.85 12.32 -4.35
C SER A 147 3.30 10.88 -4.56
N LEU A 148 2.56 10.15 -5.40
CA LEU A 148 2.79 8.74 -5.70
C LEU A 148 3.19 8.57 -7.17
N LEU A 149 4.39 8.05 -7.40
CA LEU A 149 4.80 7.46 -8.67
C LEU A 149 4.65 5.94 -8.56
N GLU A 150 3.63 5.39 -9.20
CA GLU A 150 3.34 3.97 -9.18
C GLU A 150 4.07 3.21 -10.29
N ILE A 151 4.71 2.08 -9.95
CA ILE A 151 5.38 1.20 -10.90
C ILE A 151 4.49 -0.01 -11.15
N PHE A 152 3.91 -0.10 -12.34
CA PHE A 152 3.13 -1.25 -12.77
C PHE A 152 4.02 -2.35 -13.35
N PRO A 153 3.69 -3.64 -13.12
CA PRO A 153 4.25 -4.71 -13.94
C PRO A 153 3.75 -4.58 -15.40
N PRO A 154 4.47 -5.14 -16.38
CA PRO A 154 4.19 -4.98 -17.82
C PRO A 154 2.76 -5.33 -18.25
N ASN A 155 2.15 -6.32 -17.61
CA ASN A 155 0.86 -6.88 -18.04
C ASN A 155 -0.29 -6.57 -17.08
N ILE A 156 -0.08 -5.68 -16.09
CA ILE A 156 -1.08 -5.39 -15.06
C ILE A 156 -1.14 -3.89 -14.86
N ILE A 157 -2.20 -3.28 -15.39
CA ILE A 157 -2.58 -1.91 -15.06
C ILE A 157 -3.87 -1.99 -14.25
N SER A 158 -3.86 -1.38 -13.08
CA SER A 158 -5.04 -1.29 -12.23
C SER A 158 -5.26 0.14 -11.77
N TYR A 159 -6.52 0.56 -11.78
CA TYR A 159 -6.91 1.92 -11.46
C TYR A 159 -6.95 2.24 -9.96
N HIS A 160 -6.75 1.25 -9.08
CA HIS A 160 -7.04 1.38 -7.65
C HIS A 160 -6.33 2.56 -6.98
N TYR A 161 -5.02 2.70 -7.18
CA TYR A 161 -4.25 3.74 -6.49
C TYR A 161 -4.28 5.09 -7.20
N TYR A 162 -4.56 5.12 -8.51
CA TYR A 162 -4.97 6.35 -9.19
C TYR A 162 -6.21 6.96 -8.52
N TYR A 163 -7.30 6.19 -8.41
CA TYR A 163 -8.54 6.70 -7.81
C TYR A 163 -8.35 7.01 -6.32
N LEU A 164 -7.65 6.15 -5.57
CA LEU A 164 -7.37 6.43 -4.15
C LEU A 164 -6.61 7.74 -3.98
N SER A 165 -5.59 7.99 -4.81
CA SER A 165 -4.83 9.24 -4.80
C SER A 165 -5.73 10.44 -5.12
N LYS A 166 -6.58 10.36 -6.16
CA LYS A 166 -7.52 11.43 -6.51
C LYS A 166 -8.47 11.78 -5.36
N ILE A 167 -9.00 10.76 -4.67
CA ILE A 167 -9.98 10.96 -3.59
C ILE A 167 -9.35 11.56 -2.35
N LEU A 168 -8.09 11.22 -2.08
CA LEU A 168 -7.33 11.77 -0.98
C LEU A 168 -6.67 13.11 -1.32
N GLY A 169 -6.74 13.55 -2.58
CA GLY A 169 -6.13 14.81 -3.05
C GLY A 169 -4.62 14.71 -3.24
N TYR A 170 -4.09 13.52 -3.52
CA TYR A 170 -2.68 13.27 -3.76
C TYR A 170 -2.32 13.43 -5.24
N ASN A 171 -1.07 13.83 -5.48
CA ASN A 171 -0.50 13.81 -6.81
C ASN A 171 -0.21 12.35 -7.20
N TYR A 172 -0.43 12.02 -8.46
CA TYR A 172 -0.27 10.66 -8.97
C TYR A 172 0.33 10.69 -10.37
N ASP A 173 1.30 9.81 -10.60
CA ASP A 173 1.86 9.47 -11.91
C ASP A 173 2.23 7.97 -11.89
N ALA A 174 2.56 7.39 -13.04
CA ALA A 174 2.92 5.98 -13.15
C ALA A 174 3.98 5.71 -14.24
N ILE A 175 4.73 4.63 -14.03
CA ILE A 175 5.59 3.99 -15.05
C ILE A 175 5.18 2.52 -15.19
N ILE A 176 5.31 1.99 -16.40
CA ILE A 176 5.10 0.57 -16.68
C ILE A 176 6.47 -0.08 -16.84
N ALA A 177 6.77 -1.06 -16.00
CA ALA A 177 7.97 -1.88 -16.10
C ALA A 177 7.90 -2.82 -17.30
N SER A 178 9.05 -3.33 -17.75
CA SER A 178 9.15 -4.34 -18.81
C SER A 178 9.24 -5.75 -18.25
N ASP A 179 8.88 -6.73 -19.07
CA ASP A 179 9.09 -8.13 -18.75
C ASP A 179 10.53 -8.53 -19.10
N ARG A 180 10.93 -9.73 -18.65
CA ARG A 180 12.25 -10.29 -18.93
C ARG A 180 12.50 -10.59 -20.41
N ASN A 181 11.45 -10.80 -21.23
CA ASN A 181 11.58 -11.49 -22.52
C ASN A 181 10.75 -10.89 -23.68
N ASN A 182 10.14 -9.71 -23.55
CA ASN A 182 9.14 -9.20 -24.51
C ASN A 182 8.05 -10.24 -24.87
N ARG A 183 7.72 -11.15 -23.95
CA ARG A 183 6.75 -12.20 -24.17
C ARG A 183 5.35 -11.62 -23.92
N ASN A 184 4.58 -11.53 -25.00
CA ASN A 184 3.12 -11.30 -25.00
C ASN A 184 2.38 -12.43 -24.25
N ILE A 185 2.56 -12.57 -22.94
CA ILE A 185 1.87 -13.60 -22.14
C ILE A 185 1.20 -12.93 -20.94
N SER A 186 -0.13 -12.90 -20.99
CA SER A 186 -1.02 -12.11 -20.12
C SER A 186 -1.36 -12.74 -18.76
N THR A 187 -0.63 -13.74 -18.27
CA THR A 187 -1.26 -14.65 -17.28
C THR A 187 -0.62 -14.80 -15.90
N TYR A 188 0.57 -14.26 -15.61
CA TYR A 188 1.21 -14.51 -14.31
C TYR A 188 1.37 -13.26 -13.44
N TYR A 189 0.46 -13.11 -12.46
CA TYR A 189 0.49 -12.12 -11.38
C TYR A 189 1.71 -12.23 -10.43
N LYS A 190 2.68 -13.12 -10.68
CA LYS A 190 3.73 -13.50 -9.72
C LYS A 190 5.12 -13.64 -10.31
N GLU A 191 5.41 -12.91 -11.39
CA GLU A 191 6.75 -12.91 -11.97
C GLU A 191 7.53 -11.63 -11.60
N PRO A 192 8.86 -11.74 -11.44
CA PRO A 192 9.71 -10.57 -11.37
C PRO A 192 9.70 -9.81 -12.70
N PHE A 193 10.04 -8.52 -12.63
CA PHE A 193 10.05 -7.63 -13.77
C PHE A 193 11.23 -6.65 -13.70
N LEU A 194 11.50 -5.98 -14.80
CA LEU A 194 12.62 -5.05 -14.96
C LEU A 194 12.09 -3.62 -15.08
N LEU A 195 12.73 -2.68 -14.41
CA LEU A 195 12.46 -1.26 -14.60
C LEU A 195 13.68 -0.62 -15.28
N ASN A 196 13.48 0.11 -16.37
CA ASN A 196 14.57 0.80 -17.02
C ASN A 196 15.12 1.90 -16.08
N PRO A 197 16.40 1.83 -15.65
CA PRO A 197 16.95 2.81 -14.71
C PRO A 197 16.99 4.23 -15.29
N GLN A 198 17.30 4.37 -16.58
CA GLN A 198 17.34 5.68 -17.23
C GLN A 198 15.95 6.31 -17.30
N GLU A 199 14.92 5.52 -17.65
CA GLU A 199 13.53 5.98 -17.66
C GLU A 199 13.07 6.43 -16.27
N LEU A 200 13.39 5.66 -15.23
CA LEU A 200 13.08 6.05 -13.84
C LEU A 200 13.76 7.38 -13.48
N LYS A 201 15.04 7.53 -13.81
CA LYS A 201 15.82 8.74 -13.51
C LYS A 201 15.25 9.97 -14.23
N GLU A 202 14.93 9.85 -15.52
CA GLU A 202 14.29 10.90 -16.31
C GLU A 202 12.93 11.29 -15.72
N LYS A 203 12.11 10.30 -15.36
CA LYS A 203 10.80 10.55 -14.75
C LYS A 203 10.93 11.27 -13.40
N ILE A 204 11.90 10.89 -12.55
CA ILE A 204 12.14 11.58 -11.28
C ILE A 204 12.52 13.05 -11.52
N ILE A 205 13.37 13.34 -12.50
CA ILE A 205 13.78 14.70 -12.85
C ILE A 205 12.58 15.51 -13.36
N GLU A 206 11.80 14.95 -14.28
CA GLU A 206 10.57 15.57 -14.82
C GLU A 206 9.61 15.95 -13.69
N LEU A 207 9.31 14.99 -12.81
CA LEU A 207 8.41 15.19 -11.67
C LEU A 207 8.95 16.20 -10.65
N LYS A 208 10.26 16.20 -10.41
CA LYS A 208 10.89 17.20 -9.54
C LYS A 208 10.72 18.61 -10.11
N ASN A 209 10.91 18.78 -11.42
CA ASN A 209 10.79 20.08 -12.10
C ASN A 209 9.35 20.59 -12.19
N SER A 210 8.35 19.71 -12.26
CA SER A 210 6.93 20.08 -12.24
C SER A 210 6.40 20.40 -10.84
N GLY A 211 7.23 20.32 -9.81
CA GLY A 211 6.83 20.51 -8.41
C GLY A 211 6.07 19.32 -7.83
N PHE A 212 6.02 18.18 -8.52
CA PHE A 212 5.31 16.98 -8.06
C PHE A 212 5.78 16.53 -6.68
N PHE A 213 7.08 16.58 -6.39
CA PHE A 213 7.66 16.18 -5.10
C PHE A 213 7.83 17.30 -4.06
N ILE A 214 7.37 18.52 -4.35
CA ILE A 214 7.51 19.71 -3.47
C ILE A 214 6.31 19.78 -2.53
#